data_AF-A0A379WKJ4-F1
#
_entry.id   AF-A0A379WKJ4-F1
#
_cell.length_a   1.000
_cell.length_b   1.000
_cell.length_c   1.000
_cell.angle_alpha   90.00
_cell.angle_beta   90.00
_cell.angle_gamma   90.00
#
_symmetry.space_group_name_H-M   'P 1'
#
loop_
_entity.id
_entity.type
_entity.pdbx_description
1 polymer ?
#
loop_
_entity_poly.entity_id
_entity_poly.type
_entity_poly.pdbx_seq_one_letter_code
_entity_poly.pdbx_strand_id
1 'polypeptide(L)'
;MLFVWRSRDVLGPVWIDVPKDVQTATIELDALPSPAEKSPPPEFSAESIREAAAMINAAKRPVLYLGGGVINAPTRVRELAEKAQLPTTMTLMALGMLPKAHPLSLGMLGMHGARSTNFILQEADLLIVLGARFDDRAIGKTEQFCPNAKIIHVDIDRAELGKIKQPHVAIQADVDDVLAQLIPHIEAQPREAWHQLVADLQQEFPCSIPQENNPLSHYGLINAVAACVDDNAIITTDVGQHQMWTAQAYPLNRPRQWLTSGGLGTMGFGLPAAIGAALVNPGHKVLCFSGDGSFDDEYSGDGYRQRKPVGCENYPDE
;
A
#
# COMPACT_ATOMS: atom_id res chain seq x y z
N MET A 1 23.75 -6.26 11.88
CA MET A 1 22.90 -6.89 10.83
C MET A 1 21.50 -6.33 11.02
N LEU A 2 20.87 -5.77 9.97
CA LEU A 2 19.52 -5.21 10.11
C LEU A 2 18.51 -6.36 10.03
N PHE A 3 17.67 -6.49 11.04
CA PHE A 3 16.56 -7.45 11.04
C PHE A 3 15.24 -6.67 11.03
N VAL A 4 14.26 -7.11 10.25
CA VAL A 4 12.90 -6.62 10.42
C VAL A 4 12.31 -7.43 11.58
N TRP A 5 12.19 -6.79 12.75
CA TRP A 5 11.63 -7.41 13.94
C TRP A 5 10.37 -6.65 14.35
N ARG A 6 9.29 -7.41 14.51
CA ARG A 6 8.05 -6.98 15.14
C ARG A 6 8.24 -6.84 16.67
N SER A 7 8.52 -5.63 17.16
CA SER A 7 8.58 -5.35 18.60
C SER A 7 7.25 -4.85 19.18
N ARG A 8 6.32 -4.42 18.32
CA ARG A 8 4.93 -4.01 18.62
C ARG A 8 4.02 -4.38 17.45
N ASP A 9 2.72 -4.18 17.59
CA ASP A 9 1.71 -4.58 16.59
C ASP A 9 1.93 -3.95 15.19
N VAL A 10 2.65 -2.83 15.13
CA VAL A 10 3.11 -2.17 13.89
C VAL A 10 4.48 -2.71 13.45
N LEU A 11 4.62 -3.04 12.17
CA LEU A 11 5.90 -3.49 11.59
C LEU A 11 6.92 -2.35 11.48
N GLY A 12 8.18 -2.63 11.82
CA GLY A 12 9.27 -1.67 11.69
C GLY A 12 10.66 -2.32 11.69
N PRO A 13 11.72 -1.57 11.33
CA PRO A 13 13.09 -2.06 11.37
C PRO A 13 13.62 -2.14 12.81
N VAL A 14 14.43 -3.16 13.11
CA VAL A 14 15.20 -3.27 14.35
C VAL A 14 16.68 -3.47 14.03
N TRP A 15 17.51 -2.64 14.64
CA TRP A 15 18.95 -2.69 14.45
C TRP A 15 19.59 -3.45 15.62
N ILE A 16 20.29 -4.54 15.31
CA ILE A 16 21.11 -5.27 16.28
C ILE A 16 22.58 -5.06 15.91
N ASP A 17 23.29 -4.40 16.83
CA ASP A 17 24.74 -4.20 16.74
C ASP A 17 25.46 -5.15 17.69
N VAL A 18 26.47 -5.86 17.17
CA VAL A 18 27.18 -6.91 17.90
C VAL A 18 28.68 -6.63 17.81
N PRO A 19 29.33 -6.27 18.93
CA PRO A 19 30.77 -6.05 18.95
C PRO A 19 31.57 -7.28 18.50
N LYS A 20 32.74 -7.07 17.86
CA LYS A 20 33.58 -8.15 17.32
C LYS A 20 34.08 -9.12 18.39
N ASP A 21 34.43 -8.62 19.56
CA ASP A 21 34.83 -9.42 20.71
C ASP A 21 33.69 -10.35 21.17
N VAL A 22 32.44 -9.88 21.16
CA VAL A 22 31.26 -10.72 21.42
C VAL A 22 31.06 -11.78 20.32
N GLN A 23 31.22 -11.41 19.04
CA GLN A 23 31.09 -12.36 17.92
C GLN A 23 32.14 -13.48 17.95
N THR A 24 33.32 -13.21 18.51
CA THR A 24 34.45 -14.14 18.56
C THR A 24 34.58 -14.86 19.90
N ALA A 25 33.80 -14.46 20.91
CA ALA A 25 33.73 -15.15 22.18
C ALA A 25 33.14 -16.55 22.01
N THR A 26 33.70 -17.52 22.74
CA THR A 26 33.12 -18.86 22.86
C THR A 26 32.18 -18.86 24.05
N ILE A 27 30.96 -19.37 23.86
CA ILE A 27 29.97 -19.54 24.92
C ILE A 27 29.47 -20.99 24.89
N GLU A 28 29.07 -21.49 26.05
CA GLU A 28 28.28 -22.71 26.16
C GLU A 28 26.83 -22.32 26.41
N LEU A 29 25.90 -22.96 25.70
CA LEU A 29 24.47 -22.76 25.85
C LEU A 29 23.83 -24.10 26.19
N ASP A 30 23.04 -24.14 27.26
CA ASP A 30 22.27 -25.33 27.61
C ASP A 30 21.14 -25.60 26.59
N ALA A 31 20.53 -24.52 26.06
CA ALA A 31 19.51 -24.56 25.03
C ALA A 31 19.46 -23.24 24.24
N LEU A 32 18.96 -23.30 23.00
CA LEU A 32 18.62 -22.11 22.23
C LEU A 32 17.33 -21.48 22.76
N PRO A 33 17.22 -20.14 22.80
CA PRO A 33 15.97 -19.48 23.15
C PRO A 33 14.90 -19.81 22.11
N SER A 34 13.66 -20.02 22.57
CA SER A 34 12.52 -20.18 21.68
C SER A 34 12.31 -18.91 20.85
N PRO A 35 11.86 -19.01 19.58
CA PRO A 35 11.46 -17.86 18.81
C PRO A 35 10.44 -17.02 19.57
N ALA A 36 10.60 -15.69 19.56
CA ALA A 36 9.63 -14.80 20.17
C ALA A 36 8.30 -14.86 19.42
N GLU A 37 7.19 -14.87 20.16
CA GLU A 37 5.86 -14.80 19.60
C GLU A 37 5.38 -13.35 19.48
N LYS A 38 4.37 -13.13 18.65
CA LYS A 38 3.71 -11.83 18.53
C LYS A 38 2.93 -11.58 19.82
N SER A 39 3.00 -10.34 20.33
CA SER A 39 2.05 -9.89 21.34
C SER A 39 0.61 -10.09 20.84
N PRO A 40 -0.33 -10.46 21.72
CA PRO A 40 -1.74 -10.53 21.33
C PRO A 40 -2.21 -9.14 20.90
N PRO A 41 -3.09 -9.05 19.89
CA PRO A 41 -3.63 -7.77 19.44
C PRO A 41 -4.43 -7.10 20.58
N PRO A 42 -4.56 -5.76 20.56
CA PRO A 42 -5.38 -5.05 21.53
C PRO A 42 -6.83 -5.53 21.48
N GLU A 43 -7.45 -5.72 22.65
CA GLU A 43 -8.89 -5.95 22.72
C GLU A 43 -9.66 -4.67 22.32
N PHE A 44 -10.75 -4.84 21.58
CA PHE A 44 -11.62 -3.74 21.16
C PHE A 44 -13.08 -4.03 21.54
N SER A 45 -13.86 -2.98 21.79
CA SER A 45 -15.20 -3.13 22.35
C SER A 45 -16.23 -3.56 21.29
N ALA A 46 -17.08 -4.51 21.65
CA ALA A 46 -18.23 -4.90 20.81
C ALA A 46 -19.22 -3.73 20.59
N GLU A 47 -19.19 -2.71 21.44
CA GLU A 47 -19.94 -1.46 21.24
C GLU A 47 -19.42 -0.67 20.05
N SER A 48 -18.10 -0.48 19.93
CA SER A 48 -17.50 0.22 18.78
C SER A 48 -17.81 -0.45 17.44
N ILE A 49 -17.88 -1.79 17.42
CA ILE A 49 -18.28 -2.57 16.24
C ILE A 49 -19.75 -2.31 15.88
N ARG A 50 -20.65 -2.32 16.87
CA ARG A 50 -22.07 -2.04 16.64
C ARG A 50 -22.30 -0.60 16.18
N GLU A 51 -21.59 0.36 16.76
CA GLU A 51 -21.63 1.77 16.35
C GLU A 51 -21.12 1.95 14.91
N ALA A 52 -19.99 1.35 14.57
CA ALA A 52 -19.45 1.38 13.21
C ALA A 52 -20.43 0.75 12.21
N ALA A 53 -21.00 -0.42 12.52
CA ALA A 53 -21.99 -1.07 11.66
C ALA A 53 -23.24 -0.21 11.48
N ALA A 54 -23.76 0.38 12.56
CA ALA A 54 -24.92 1.28 12.49
C ALA A 54 -24.64 2.51 11.62
N MET A 55 -23.44 3.09 11.72
CA MET A 55 -23.03 4.20 10.87
C MET A 55 -22.94 3.80 9.40
N ILE A 56 -22.37 2.63 9.09
CA ILE A 56 -22.27 2.12 7.71
C ILE A 56 -23.66 1.85 7.14
N ASN A 57 -24.54 1.17 7.87
CA ASN A 57 -25.88 0.85 7.41
C ASN A 57 -26.76 2.11 7.25
N ALA A 58 -26.52 3.16 8.04
CA ALA A 58 -27.29 4.42 7.96
C ALA A 58 -26.75 5.43 6.92
N ALA A 59 -25.48 5.30 6.52
CA ALA A 59 -24.86 6.19 5.54
C ALA A 59 -25.58 6.12 4.19
N LYS A 60 -25.61 7.21 3.42
CA LYS A 60 -26.15 7.23 2.06
C LYS A 60 -25.04 7.19 1.01
N ARG A 61 -23.90 7.83 1.31
CA ARG A 61 -22.75 8.00 0.42
C ARG A 61 -21.44 7.56 1.11
N PRO A 62 -21.34 6.30 1.59
CA PRO A 62 -20.13 5.83 2.22
C PRO A 62 -19.02 5.57 1.18
N VAL A 63 -17.77 5.81 1.57
CA VAL A 63 -16.58 5.42 0.83
C VAL A 63 -15.66 4.61 1.73
N LEU A 64 -15.19 3.46 1.21
CA LEU A 64 -14.17 2.65 1.85
C LEU A 64 -12.78 3.20 1.47
N TYR A 65 -11.98 3.59 2.46
CA TYR A 65 -10.66 4.17 2.28
C TYR A 65 -9.60 3.25 2.86
N LEU A 66 -8.84 2.61 1.97
CA LEU A 66 -7.86 1.57 2.32
C LEU A 66 -6.43 2.11 2.34
N GLY A 67 -5.72 1.83 3.42
CA GLY A 67 -4.28 2.06 3.58
C GLY A 67 -3.45 0.78 3.58
N GLY A 68 -2.12 0.91 3.71
CA GLY A 68 -1.23 -0.25 3.72
C GLY A 68 -1.47 -1.23 4.88
N GLY A 69 -2.16 -0.80 5.95
CA GLY A 69 -2.49 -1.66 7.09
C GLY A 69 -3.44 -2.81 6.76
N VAL A 70 -4.16 -2.75 5.63
CA VAL A 70 -5.08 -3.83 5.23
C VAL A 70 -4.43 -4.96 4.45
N ILE A 71 -3.11 -4.92 4.24
CA ILE A 71 -2.39 -5.83 3.32
C ILE A 71 -2.57 -7.34 3.62
N ASN A 72 -2.93 -7.68 4.86
CA ASN A 72 -3.15 -9.06 5.31
C ASN A 72 -4.64 -9.48 5.33
N ALA A 73 -5.57 -8.57 5.02
CA ALA A 73 -7.01 -8.80 5.10
C ALA A 73 -7.74 -8.70 3.72
N PRO A 74 -7.16 -9.17 2.59
CA PRO A 74 -7.75 -8.93 1.27
C PRO A 74 -9.14 -9.53 1.09
N THR A 75 -9.38 -10.72 1.64
CA THR A 75 -10.66 -11.42 1.52
C THR A 75 -11.77 -10.67 2.24
N ARG A 76 -11.54 -10.27 3.51
CA ARG A 76 -12.57 -9.56 4.30
C ARG A 76 -12.81 -8.13 3.82
N VAL A 77 -11.78 -7.44 3.36
CA VAL A 77 -11.94 -6.12 2.74
C VAL A 77 -12.85 -6.20 1.51
N ARG A 78 -12.62 -7.19 0.64
CA ARG A 78 -13.47 -7.43 -0.52
C ARG A 78 -14.90 -7.81 -0.10
N GLU A 79 -15.04 -8.72 0.86
CA GLU A 79 -16.34 -9.13 1.39
C GLU A 79 -17.14 -7.95 1.93
N LEU A 80 -16.52 -7.06 2.73
CA LEU A 80 -17.16 -5.84 3.22
C LEU A 80 -17.58 -4.92 2.07
N ALA A 81 -16.66 -4.67 1.13
CA ALA A 81 -16.91 -3.77 0.00
C ALA A 81 -18.07 -4.28 -0.87
N GLU A 82 -18.07 -5.57 -1.22
CA GLU A 82 -19.12 -6.19 -2.04
C GLU A 82 -20.45 -6.29 -1.29
N LYS A 83 -20.43 -6.68 0.00
CA LYS A 83 -21.65 -6.84 0.80
C LYS A 83 -22.41 -5.52 0.95
N ALA A 84 -21.71 -4.44 1.29
CA ALA A 84 -22.32 -3.12 1.47
C ALA A 84 -22.31 -2.23 0.21
N GLN A 85 -21.84 -2.78 -0.93
CA GLN A 85 -21.67 -2.08 -2.21
C GLN A 85 -20.94 -0.73 -2.04
N LEU A 86 -19.77 -0.75 -1.41
CA LEU A 86 -19.00 0.43 -1.05
C LEU A 86 -18.01 0.79 -2.16
N PRO A 87 -18.13 1.99 -2.79
CA PRO A 87 -17.05 2.54 -3.59
C PRO A 87 -15.77 2.62 -2.75
N THR A 88 -14.69 2.05 -3.27
CA THR A 88 -13.47 1.77 -2.53
C THR A 88 -12.28 2.47 -3.17
N THR A 89 -11.61 3.34 -2.41
CA THR A 89 -10.35 3.98 -2.81
C THR A 89 -9.18 3.45 -2.00
N MET A 90 -7.99 3.56 -2.57
CA MET A 90 -6.75 3.02 -2.03
C MET A 90 -5.69 4.13 -1.96
N THR A 91 -4.94 4.17 -0.86
CA THR A 91 -3.64 4.87 -0.86
C THR A 91 -2.69 4.24 -1.88
N LEU A 92 -1.59 4.94 -2.19
CA LEU A 92 -0.46 4.36 -2.91
C LEU A 92 0.03 3.03 -2.29
N MET A 93 -0.04 2.89 -0.97
CA MET A 93 0.41 1.70 -0.24
C MET A 93 -0.61 0.56 -0.24
N ALA A 94 -1.83 0.78 -0.72
CA ALA A 94 -2.92 -0.19 -0.74
C ALA A 94 -3.29 -0.65 -2.16
N LEU A 95 -2.57 -0.20 -3.20
CA LEU A 95 -2.86 -0.60 -4.58
C LEU A 95 -2.76 -2.12 -4.74
N GLY A 96 -3.74 -2.70 -5.43
CA GLY A 96 -3.90 -4.14 -5.58
C GLY A 96 -4.74 -4.82 -4.49
N MET A 97 -5.16 -4.10 -3.43
CA MET A 97 -6.11 -4.64 -2.44
C MET A 97 -7.48 -4.93 -3.05
N LEU A 98 -7.94 -4.07 -3.95
CA LEU A 98 -9.08 -4.32 -4.82
C LEU A 98 -8.61 -4.19 -6.28
N PRO A 99 -8.95 -5.13 -7.18
CA PRO A 99 -8.47 -5.09 -8.54
C PRO A 99 -8.86 -3.80 -9.26
N LYS A 100 -7.97 -3.27 -10.11
CA LYS A 100 -8.21 -2.01 -10.81
C LYS A 100 -9.49 -2.04 -11.66
N ALA A 101 -9.80 -3.18 -12.28
CA ALA A 101 -11.00 -3.36 -13.10
C ALA A 101 -12.26 -3.71 -12.28
N HIS A 102 -12.17 -3.83 -10.96
CA HIS A 102 -13.32 -4.14 -10.11
C HIS A 102 -14.32 -2.98 -10.14
N PRO A 103 -15.64 -3.21 -10.28
CA PRO A 103 -16.64 -2.14 -10.39
C PRO A 103 -16.66 -1.15 -9.22
N LEU A 104 -16.36 -1.64 -8.02
CA LEU A 104 -16.28 -0.80 -6.81
C LEU A 104 -14.94 -0.07 -6.65
N SER A 105 -13.96 -0.29 -7.52
CA SER A 105 -12.65 0.35 -7.42
C SER A 105 -12.69 1.78 -7.93
N LEU A 106 -12.39 2.72 -7.05
CA LEU A 106 -12.14 4.12 -7.38
C LEU A 106 -10.66 4.38 -7.68
N GLY A 107 -9.81 3.35 -7.58
CA GLY A 107 -8.36 3.50 -7.72
C GLY A 107 -7.73 4.38 -6.63
N MET A 108 -6.63 5.03 -6.98
CA MET A 108 -5.82 5.83 -6.07
C MET A 108 -6.45 7.20 -5.77
N LEU A 109 -6.51 7.59 -4.49
CA LEU A 109 -6.83 8.97 -4.08
C LEU A 109 -5.58 9.85 -3.94
N GLY A 110 -5.80 11.16 -3.79
CA GLY A 110 -4.78 12.11 -3.36
C GLY A 110 -4.19 12.94 -4.49
N MET A 111 -3.01 13.51 -4.25
CA MET A 111 -2.37 14.51 -5.13
C MET A 111 -2.20 14.04 -6.58
N HIS A 112 -1.92 12.74 -6.77
CA HIS A 112 -1.81 12.10 -8.08
C HIS A 112 -2.89 11.05 -8.32
N GLY A 113 -3.97 11.07 -7.52
CA GLY A 113 -5.13 10.22 -7.71
C GLY A 113 -5.98 10.64 -8.90
N ALA A 114 -6.98 9.82 -9.24
CA ALA A 114 -7.95 10.20 -10.26
C ALA A 114 -8.80 11.39 -9.77
N ARG A 115 -9.05 12.35 -10.66
CA ARG A 115 -9.80 13.57 -10.32
C ARG A 115 -11.23 13.25 -9.88
N SER A 116 -11.89 12.32 -10.57
CA SER A 116 -13.21 11.80 -10.19
C SER A 116 -13.22 11.25 -8.76
N THR A 117 -12.23 10.44 -8.39
CA THR A 117 -12.11 9.87 -7.04
C THR A 117 -12.04 10.94 -5.95
N ASN A 118 -11.29 12.02 -6.18
CA ASN A 118 -11.22 13.12 -5.23
C ASN A 118 -12.54 13.90 -5.12
N PHE A 119 -13.32 14.05 -6.21
CA PHE A 119 -14.66 14.64 -6.15
C PHE A 119 -15.68 13.73 -5.45
N ILE A 120 -15.62 12.43 -5.72
CA ILE A 120 -16.45 11.41 -5.06
C ILE A 120 -16.22 11.45 -3.54
N LEU A 121 -14.97 11.55 -3.10
CA LEU A 121 -14.63 11.68 -1.68
C LEU A 121 -15.24 12.94 -1.04
N GLN A 122 -15.28 14.07 -1.74
CA GLN A 122 -15.91 15.30 -1.24
C GLN A 122 -17.42 15.18 -1.06
N GLU A 123 -18.08 14.32 -1.83
CA GLU A 123 -19.50 14.02 -1.70
C GLU A 123 -19.81 12.96 -0.62
N ALA A 124 -18.80 12.28 -0.08
CA ALA A 124 -19.03 11.24 0.91
C ALA A 124 -19.66 11.79 2.20
N ASP A 125 -20.60 11.05 2.77
CA ASP A 125 -21.17 11.33 4.11
C ASP A 125 -20.56 10.45 5.21
N LEU A 126 -19.83 9.40 4.82
CA LEU A 126 -19.07 8.52 5.70
C LEU A 126 -17.78 8.06 5.03
N LEU A 127 -16.65 8.21 5.72
CA LEU A 127 -15.40 7.56 5.40
C LEU A 127 -15.16 6.37 6.33
N ILE A 128 -14.94 5.20 5.74
CA ILE A 128 -14.58 3.98 6.46
C ILE A 128 -13.08 3.77 6.22
N VAL A 129 -12.26 4.24 7.16
CA VAL A 129 -10.81 4.31 7.00
C VAL A 129 -10.16 3.11 7.68
N LEU A 130 -9.59 2.21 6.88
CA LEU A 130 -8.98 0.98 7.35
C LEU A 130 -7.48 0.99 7.07
N GLY A 131 -6.65 0.96 8.11
CA GLY A 131 -5.20 0.84 8.02
C GLY A 131 -4.50 1.97 7.24
N ALA A 132 -5.14 3.15 7.18
CA ALA A 132 -4.59 4.36 6.57
C ALA A 132 -4.32 5.43 7.62
N ARG A 133 -3.33 6.29 7.35
CA ARG A 133 -2.77 7.25 8.31
C ARG A 133 -3.01 8.72 7.95
N PHE A 134 -3.94 8.99 7.04
CA PHE A 134 -4.30 10.35 6.60
C PHE A 134 -3.07 11.21 6.21
N ASP A 135 -2.14 10.64 5.43
CA ASP A 135 -0.96 11.40 5.00
C ASP A 135 -1.35 12.56 4.08
N ASP A 136 -0.53 13.61 4.10
CA ASP A 136 -0.73 14.86 3.37
C ASP A 136 -0.79 14.66 1.85
N ARG A 137 -0.07 13.67 1.30
CA ARG A 137 -0.14 13.33 -0.13
C ARG A 137 -1.48 12.69 -0.51
N ALA A 138 -2.11 11.97 0.41
CA ALA A 138 -3.44 11.39 0.22
C ALA A 138 -4.57 12.40 0.43
N ILE A 139 -4.48 13.28 1.44
CA ILE A 139 -5.63 14.13 1.82
C ILE A 139 -5.49 15.62 1.50
N GLY A 140 -4.28 16.09 1.20
CA GLY A 140 -4.00 17.50 1.01
C GLY A 140 -4.25 18.31 2.29
N LYS A 141 -5.04 19.38 2.19
CA LYS A 141 -5.40 20.23 3.34
C LYS A 141 -6.44 19.54 4.22
N THR A 142 -6.04 19.19 5.44
CA THR A 142 -6.85 18.42 6.40
C THR A 142 -8.25 19.00 6.63
N GLU A 143 -8.39 20.31 6.74
CA GLU A 143 -9.68 20.98 6.99
C GLU A 143 -10.63 20.89 5.80
N GLN A 144 -10.08 20.76 4.58
CA GLN A 144 -10.83 20.70 3.33
C GLN A 144 -11.10 19.26 2.87
N PHE A 145 -10.46 18.27 3.50
CA PHE A 145 -10.66 16.87 3.14
C PHE A 145 -11.98 16.35 3.73
N CYS A 146 -12.96 16.06 2.86
CA CYS A 146 -14.25 15.47 3.21
C CYS A 146 -14.92 16.13 4.45
N PRO A 147 -15.19 17.45 4.41
CA PRO A 147 -15.59 18.22 5.60
C PRO A 147 -16.94 17.80 6.19
N ASN A 148 -17.81 17.20 5.37
CA ASN A 148 -19.15 16.77 5.77
C ASN A 148 -19.22 15.28 6.15
N ALA A 149 -18.13 14.53 5.97
CA ALA A 149 -18.12 13.09 6.19
C ALA A 149 -17.92 12.77 7.67
N LYS A 150 -18.73 11.85 8.19
CA LYS A 150 -18.38 11.13 9.42
C LYS A 150 -17.20 10.21 9.14
N ILE A 151 -16.43 9.85 10.16
CA ILE A 151 -15.21 9.05 9.99
C ILE A 151 -15.25 7.88 10.97
N ILE A 152 -15.09 6.66 10.44
CA ILE A 152 -14.69 5.48 11.19
C ILE A 152 -13.22 5.25 10.87
N HIS A 153 -12.38 5.10 11.89
CA HIS A 153 -10.94 4.87 11.72
C HIS A 153 -10.48 3.65 12.48
N VAL A 154 -10.03 2.64 11.74
CA VAL A 154 -9.45 1.41 12.28
C VAL A 154 -7.97 1.40 11.95
N ASP A 155 -7.14 1.40 12.99
CA ASP A 155 -5.69 1.27 12.85
C ASP A 155 -5.13 0.48 14.04
N ILE A 156 -4.02 -0.20 13.83
CA ILE A 156 -3.38 -0.98 14.89
C ILE A 156 -2.52 -0.08 15.80
N ASP A 157 -2.05 1.06 15.27
CA ASP A 157 -1.29 2.05 16.01
C ASP A 157 -2.23 3.06 16.68
N ARG A 158 -2.24 3.06 18.01
CA ARG A 158 -2.96 4.07 18.79
C ARG A 158 -2.55 5.50 18.45
N ALA A 159 -1.28 5.71 18.10
CA ALA A 159 -0.75 7.04 17.83
C ALA A 159 -1.29 7.64 16.51
N GLU A 160 -1.86 6.82 15.63
CA GLU A 160 -2.46 7.28 14.37
C GLU A 160 -3.93 7.69 14.53
N LEU A 161 -4.65 7.12 15.50
CA LEU A 161 -6.05 7.43 15.77
C LEU A 161 -6.19 8.86 16.31
N GLY A 162 -6.86 9.73 15.55
CA GLY A 162 -7.06 11.13 15.94
C GLY A 162 -5.84 12.04 15.74
N LYS A 163 -4.75 11.55 15.12
CA LYS A 163 -3.53 12.33 14.89
C LYS A 163 -3.75 13.52 13.95
N ILE A 164 -4.44 13.27 12.84
CA ILE A 164 -4.66 14.26 11.77
C ILE A 164 -6.14 14.65 11.67
N LYS A 165 -7.02 13.65 11.59
CA LYS A 165 -8.48 13.81 11.59
C LYS A 165 -9.05 13.13 12.83
N GLN A 166 -9.94 13.80 13.54
CA GLN A 166 -10.67 13.22 14.67
C GLN A 166 -11.78 12.30 14.14
N PRO A 167 -11.72 10.98 14.37
CA PRO A 167 -12.77 10.06 13.97
C PRO A 167 -13.99 10.17 14.89
N HIS A 168 -15.15 9.79 14.37
CA HIS A 168 -16.37 9.63 15.16
C HIS A 168 -16.38 8.28 15.89
N VAL A 169 -15.84 7.24 15.25
CA VAL A 169 -15.57 5.93 15.85
C VAL A 169 -14.12 5.56 15.57
N ALA A 170 -13.34 5.30 16.61
CA ALA A 170 -11.94 4.86 16.51
C ALA A 170 -11.80 3.46 17.08
N ILE A 171 -11.15 2.55 16.36
CA ILE A 171 -10.93 1.17 16.81
C ILE A 171 -9.43 0.87 16.70
N GLN A 172 -8.78 0.61 17.83
CA GLN A 172 -7.38 0.20 17.87
C GLN A 172 -7.28 -1.32 17.81
N ALA A 173 -7.02 -1.89 16.63
CA ALA A 173 -6.95 -3.35 16.44
C ALA A 173 -6.37 -3.74 15.08
N ASP A 174 -6.10 -5.04 14.89
CA ASP A 174 -5.86 -5.58 13.56
C ASP A 174 -7.15 -5.49 12.72
N VAL A 175 -7.02 -5.00 11.49
CA VAL A 175 -8.17 -4.79 10.61
C VAL A 175 -8.89 -6.10 10.29
N ASP A 176 -8.17 -7.22 10.16
CA ASP A 176 -8.79 -8.52 9.83
C ASP A 176 -9.72 -8.99 10.96
N ASP A 177 -9.29 -8.82 12.21
CA ASP A 177 -10.08 -9.15 13.40
C ASP A 177 -11.31 -8.25 13.54
N VAL A 178 -11.16 -6.95 13.27
CA VAL A 178 -12.27 -5.99 13.27
C VAL A 178 -13.29 -6.35 12.19
N LEU A 179 -12.83 -6.62 10.97
CA LEU A 179 -13.71 -6.99 9.86
C LEU A 179 -14.45 -8.31 10.13
N ALA A 180 -13.79 -9.28 10.76
CA ALA A 180 -14.41 -10.55 11.14
C ALA A 180 -15.64 -10.35 12.05
N GLN A 181 -15.57 -9.39 12.97
CA GLN A 181 -16.68 -9.07 13.87
C GLN A 181 -17.67 -8.06 13.26
N LEU A 182 -17.21 -7.15 12.40
CA LEU A 182 -18.02 -6.10 11.80
C LEU A 182 -18.95 -6.63 10.71
N ILE A 183 -18.42 -7.42 9.76
CA ILE A 183 -19.15 -7.88 8.56
C ILE A 183 -20.50 -8.56 8.89
N PRO A 184 -20.62 -9.41 9.93
CA PRO A 184 -21.90 -9.99 10.33
C PRO A 184 -23.01 -8.97 10.65
N HIS A 185 -22.65 -7.76 11.08
CA HIS A 185 -23.60 -6.68 11.40
C HIS A 185 -23.91 -5.76 10.22
N ILE A 186 -23.22 -5.94 9.09
CA ILE A 186 -23.44 -5.13 7.89
C ILE A 186 -24.63 -5.67 7.10
N GLU A 187 -25.53 -4.77 6.74
CA GLU A 187 -26.67 -5.05 5.87
C GLU A 187 -26.26 -4.91 4.39
N ALA A 188 -26.81 -5.78 3.54
CA ALA A 188 -26.63 -5.64 2.11
C ALA A 188 -27.50 -4.48 1.61
N GLN A 189 -26.86 -3.44 1.06
CA GLN A 189 -27.53 -2.26 0.54
C GLN A 189 -26.99 -1.91 -0.85
N PRO A 190 -27.85 -1.83 -1.89
CA PRO A 190 -27.38 -1.63 -3.27
C PRO A 190 -26.94 -0.19 -3.57
N ARG A 191 -27.43 0.81 -2.81
CA ARG A 191 -27.00 2.22 -2.89
C ARG A 191 -27.05 2.83 -4.30
N GLU A 192 -28.07 2.50 -5.08
CA GLU A 192 -28.18 2.86 -6.50
C GLU A 192 -27.95 4.36 -6.78
N ALA A 193 -28.58 5.25 -6.01
CA ALA A 193 -28.40 6.69 -6.17
C ALA A 193 -26.96 7.16 -5.93
N TRP A 194 -26.22 6.49 -5.02
CA TRP A 194 -24.82 6.80 -4.78
C TRP A 194 -23.94 6.29 -5.92
N HIS A 195 -24.18 5.07 -6.40
CA HIS A 195 -23.47 4.51 -7.55
C HIS A 195 -23.70 5.32 -8.83
N GLN A 196 -24.91 5.84 -9.04
CA GLN A 196 -25.19 6.72 -10.17
C GLN A 196 -24.35 8.00 -10.10
N LEU A 197 -24.29 8.67 -8.94
CA LEU A 197 -23.47 9.86 -8.76
C LEU A 197 -21.97 9.56 -8.96
N VAL A 198 -21.49 8.41 -8.47
CA VAL A 198 -20.11 7.95 -8.71
C VAL A 198 -19.84 7.78 -10.21
N ALA A 199 -20.75 7.12 -10.93
CA ALA A 199 -20.62 6.92 -12.37
C ALA A 199 -20.63 8.26 -13.14
N ASP A 200 -21.54 9.17 -12.78
CA ASP A 200 -21.65 10.50 -13.39
C ASP A 200 -20.34 11.29 -13.21
N LEU A 201 -19.76 11.28 -12.00
CA LEU A 201 -18.48 11.95 -11.71
C LEU A 201 -17.29 11.30 -12.43
N GLN A 202 -17.30 9.97 -12.59
CA GLN A 202 -16.28 9.26 -13.37
C GLN A 202 -16.39 9.57 -14.87
N GLN A 203 -17.60 9.77 -15.39
CA GLN A 203 -17.84 10.17 -16.77
C GLN A 203 -17.47 11.63 -17.01
N GLU A 204 -17.76 12.54 -16.07
CA GLU A 204 -17.40 13.95 -16.16
C GLU A 204 -15.89 14.19 -16.03
N PHE A 205 -15.23 13.44 -15.13
CA PHE A 205 -13.80 13.55 -14.85
C PHE A 205 -13.09 12.21 -15.07
N PRO A 206 -13.00 11.72 -16.31
CA PRO A 206 -12.36 10.45 -16.60
C PRO A 206 -10.88 10.49 -16.24
N CYS A 207 -10.36 9.37 -15.76
CA CYS A 207 -8.92 9.17 -15.59
C CYS A 207 -8.31 8.89 -16.98
N SER A 208 -8.16 9.94 -17.78
CA SER A 208 -7.60 9.83 -19.13
C SER A 208 -6.15 9.39 -19.05
N ILE A 209 -5.80 8.34 -19.79
CA ILE A 209 -4.44 7.84 -19.98
C ILE A 209 -4.02 8.22 -21.40
N PRO A 210 -3.33 9.36 -21.62
CA PRO A 210 -2.94 9.80 -22.95
C PRO A 210 -2.04 8.77 -23.62
N GLN A 211 -2.31 8.50 -24.91
CA GLN A 211 -1.48 7.62 -25.74
C GLN A 211 -1.29 6.21 -25.15
N GLU A 212 -2.31 5.66 -24.48
CA GLU A 212 -2.27 4.34 -23.82
C GLU A 212 -1.92 3.17 -24.74
N ASN A 213 -2.13 3.32 -26.05
CA ASN A 213 -1.84 2.31 -27.08
C ASN A 213 -0.48 2.55 -27.77
N ASN A 214 0.23 3.64 -27.46
CA ASN A 214 1.55 3.91 -28.00
C ASN A 214 2.62 3.36 -27.04
N PRO A 215 3.31 2.25 -27.35
CA PRO A 215 4.30 1.64 -26.45
C PRO A 215 5.53 2.54 -26.18
N LEU A 216 5.68 3.65 -26.92
CA LEU A 216 6.73 4.64 -26.72
C LEU A 216 6.29 5.81 -25.82
N SER A 217 5.01 5.88 -25.43
CA SER A 217 4.54 6.80 -24.39
C SER A 217 4.76 6.18 -23.01
N HIS A 218 4.89 6.99 -21.96
CA HIS A 218 5.09 6.48 -20.59
C HIS A 218 3.98 5.53 -20.15
N TYR A 219 2.72 5.89 -20.38
CA TYR A 219 1.59 5.03 -20.04
C TYR A 219 1.45 3.82 -20.95
N GLY A 220 1.64 3.99 -22.26
CA GLY A 220 1.54 2.89 -23.20
C GLY A 220 2.67 1.87 -23.03
N LEU A 221 3.86 2.29 -22.61
CA LEU A 221 4.93 1.40 -22.19
C LEU A 221 4.52 0.55 -20.98
N ILE A 222 3.96 1.18 -19.93
CA ILE A 222 3.48 0.46 -18.74
C ILE A 222 2.42 -0.57 -19.12
N ASN A 223 1.45 -0.19 -19.96
CA ASN A 223 0.39 -1.10 -20.43
C ASN A 223 0.95 -2.23 -21.30
N ALA A 224 1.89 -1.93 -22.20
CA ALA A 224 2.53 -2.93 -23.05
C ALA A 224 3.34 -3.95 -22.23
N VAL A 225 4.04 -3.47 -21.19
CA VAL A 225 4.75 -4.35 -20.24
C VAL A 225 3.76 -5.20 -19.44
N ALA A 226 2.65 -4.62 -18.96
CA ALA A 226 1.61 -5.36 -18.27
C ALA A 226 1.00 -6.48 -19.15
N ALA A 227 0.79 -6.22 -20.45
CA ALA A 227 0.31 -7.21 -21.40
C ALA A 227 1.29 -8.37 -21.68
N CYS A 228 2.57 -8.21 -21.33
CA CYS A 228 3.61 -9.24 -21.49
C CYS A 228 3.73 -10.21 -20.30
N VAL A 229 2.98 -9.98 -19.22
CA VAL A 229 3.04 -10.76 -17.98
C VAL A 229 1.63 -11.10 -17.47
N ASP A 230 1.56 -12.05 -16.55
CA ASP A 230 0.32 -12.39 -15.85
C ASP A 230 0.21 -11.61 -14.52
N ASP A 231 -0.91 -11.79 -13.84
CA ASP A 231 -1.16 -11.17 -12.53
C ASP A 231 -0.17 -11.63 -11.43
N ASN A 232 0.62 -12.68 -11.67
CA ASN A 232 1.62 -13.15 -10.71
C ASN A 232 2.88 -12.28 -10.71
N ALA A 233 3.10 -11.44 -11.73
CA ALA A 233 4.25 -10.54 -11.77
C ALA A 233 4.27 -9.57 -10.57
N ILE A 234 5.43 -9.38 -9.95
CA ILE A 234 5.66 -8.40 -8.88
C ILE A 234 6.21 -7.13 -9.50
N ILE A 235 5.68 -5.99 -9.08
CA ILE A 235 6.00 -4.68 -9.60
C ILE A 235 6.74 -3.91 -8.53
N THR A 236 7.98 -3.53 -8.83
CA THR A 236 8.74 -2.60 -8.01
C THR A 236 8.91 -1.29 -8.76
N THR A 237 9.05 -0.19 -8.01
CA THR A 237 9.40 1.08 -8.61
C THR A 237 10.37 1.86 -7.75
N ASP A 238 11.14 2.71 -8.41
CA ASP A 238 11.73 3.86 -7.76
C ASP A 238 10.72 4.99 -7.52
N VAL A 239 11.23 6.19 -7.22
CA VAL A 239 10.45 7.35 -6.82
C VAL A 239 10.59 8.44 -7.87
N GLY A 240 9.46 9.00 -8.31
CA GLY A 240 9.43 10.01 -9.37
C GLY A 240 8.15 9.96 -10.19
N GLN A 241 8.19 10.54 -11.39
CA GLN A 241 7.03 10.52 -12.28
C GLN A 241 6.66 9.10 -12.72
N HIS A 242 7.65 8.26 -13.01
CA HIS A 242 7.45 6.85 -13.37
C HIS A 242 6.75 6.04 -12.28
N GLN A 243 6.99 6.37 -11.00
CA GLN A 243 6.28 5.79 -9.86
C GLN A 243 4.78 6.06 -9.96
N MET A 244 4.42 7.34 -10.18
CA MET A 244 3.02 7.76 -10.26
C MET A 244 2.35 7.24 -11.53
N TRP A 245 3.03 7.27 -12.68
CA TRP A 245 2.50 6.71 -13.92
C TRP A 245 2.23 5.21 -13.79
N THR A 246 3.15 4.47 -13.16
CA THR A 246 2.98 3.03 -12.91
C THR A 246 1.82 2.77 -11.95
N ALA A 247 1.74 3.51 -10.85
CA ALA A 247 0.63 3.42 -9.89
C ALA A 247 -0.74 3.74 -10.53
N GLN A 248 -0.78 4.68 -11.48
CA GLN A 248 -2.00 5.07 -12.19
C GLN A 248 -2.38 4.08 -13.30
N ALA A 249 -1.43 3.56 -14.08
CA ALA A 249 -1.71 2.77 -15.28
C ALA A 249 -1.65 1.25 -15.06
N TYR A 250 -0.68 0.73 -14.34
CA TYR A 250 -0.48 -0.72 -14.21
C TYR A 250 -1.71 -1.39 -13.57
N PRO A 251 -2.21 -2.51 -14.12
CA PRO A 251 -3.37 -3.23 -13.58
C PRO A 251 -3.00 -4.05 -12.34
N LEU A 252 -2.77 -3.38 -11.20
CA LEU A 252 -2.48 -4.03 -9.93
C LEU A 252 -3.74 -4.74 -9.41
N ASN A 253 -3.69 -6.06 -9.32
CA ASN A 253 -4.86 -6.92 -9.09
C ASN A 253 -4.76 -7.78 -7.82
N ARG A 254 -3.59 -7.81 -7.15
CA ARG A 254 -3.38 -8.58 -5.92
C ARG A 254 -2.61 -7.80 -4.85
N PRO A 255 -2.84 -8.11 -3.55
CA PRO A 255 -2.00 -7.59 -2.47
C PRO A 255 -0.56 -8.07 -2.64
N ARG A 256 0.40 -7.28 -2.14
CA ARG A 256 1.85 -7.56 -2.21
C ARG A 256 2.39 -7.71 -3.64
N GLN A 257 1.64 -7.20 -4.64
CA GLN A 257 2.13 -7.05 -6.01
C GLN A 257 2.96 -5.79 -6.18
N TRP A 258 2.59 -4.74 -5.46
CA TRP A 258 3.12 -3.40 -5.58
C TRP A 258 4.12 -3.11 -4.48
N LEU A 259 5.39 -2.93 -4.84
CA LEU A 259 6.49 -2.61 -3.93
C LEU A 259 7.05 -1.24 -4.31
N THR A 260 6.77 -0.22 -3.51
CA THR A 260 7.25 1.13 -3.77
C THR A 260 7.60 1.84 -2.47
N SER A 261 8.54 2.78 -2.53
CA SER A 261 8.83 3.66 -1.40
C SER A 261 7.85 4.84 -1.38
N GLY A 262 6.77 4.71 -0.60
CA GLY A 262 5.78 5.78 -0.43
C GLY A 262 6.17 6.83 0.62
N GLY A 263 6.30 6.41 1.89
CA GLY A 263 6.45 7.32 3.03
C GLY A 263 7.72 8.17 3.00
N LEU A 264 8.90 7.55 2.92
CA LEU A 264 10.18 8.26 2.84
C LEU A 264 10.46 8.78 1.43
N GLY A 265 9.97 8.10 0.40
CA GLY A 265 10.22 8.49 -1.00
C GLY A 265 11.68 8.34 -1.41
N THR A 266 12.35 7.26 -0.99
CA THR A 266 13.75 6.96 -1.31
C THR A 266 13.94 6.53 -2.77
N MET A 267 14.71 7.32 -3.53
CA MET A 267 15.26 6.90 -4.83
C MET A 267 16.30 5.79 -4.62
N GLY A 268 16.38 4.86 -5.58
CA GLY A 268 17.23 3.67 -5.50
C GLY A 268 16.65 2.53 -4.66
N PHE A 269 15.33 2.54 -4.48
CA PHE A 269 14.58 1.48 -3.82
C PHE A 269 14.22 0.36 -4.79
N GLY A 270 13.96 0.70 -6.06
CA GLY A 270 13.28 -0.16 -7.03
C GLY A 270 14.03 -1.45 -7.33
N LEU A 271 15.32 -1.36 -7.67
CA LEU A 271 16.14 -2.52 -8.01
C LEU A 271 16.45 -3.43 -6.80
N PRO A 272 16.93 -2.94 -5.64
CA PRO A 272 17.17 -3.81 -4.49
C PRO A 272 15.88 -4.47 -3.98
N ALA A 273 14.74 -3.77 -4.03
CA ALA A 273 13.44 -4.37 -3.74
C ALA A 273 13.07 -5.47 -4.74
N ALA A 274 13.36 -5.27 -6.04
CA ALA A 274 13.13 -6.28 -7.07
C ALA A 274 13.98 -7.55 -6.82
N ILE A 275 15.24 -7.38 -6.45
CA ILE A 275 16.14 -8.49 -6.11
C ILE A 275 15.58 -9.28 -4.92
N GLY A 276 15.20 -8.60 -3.83
CA GLY A 276 14.59 -9.24 -2.67
C GLY A 276 13.29 -9.99 -3.00
N ALA A 277 12.43 -9.38 -3.82
CA ALA A 277 11.19 -9.99 -4.28
C ALA A 277 11.46 -11.26 -5.12
N ALA A 278 12.44 -11.23 -6.02
CA ALA A 278 12.80 -12.37 -6.86
C ALA A 278 13.40 -13.52 -6.03
N LEU A 279 14.20 -13.21 -5.00
CA LEU A 279 14.78 -14.21 -4.10
C LEU A 279 13.71 -14.97 -3.31
N VAL A 280 12.65 -14.29 -2.88
CA VAL A 280 11.55 -14.90 -2.10
C VAL A 280 10.48 -15.53 -2.99
N ASN A 281 10.37 -15.11 -4.27
CA ASN A 281 9.35 -15.58 -5.20
C ASN A 281 9.98 -16.08 -6.52
N PRO A 282 10.77 -17.18 -6.51
CA PRO A 282 11.56 -17.62 -7.67
C PRO A 282 10.72 -18.02 -8.90
N GLY A 283 9.42 -18.29 -8.71
CA GLY A 283 8.50 -18.61 -9.81
C GLY A 283 7.80 -17.40 -10.43
N HIS A 284 7.97 -16.19 -9.88
CA HIS A 284 7.28 -14.99 -10.33
C HIS A 284 8.22 -14.09 -11.11
N LYS A 285 7.73 -13.48 -12.20
CA LYS A 285 8.45 -12.40 -12.86
C LYS A 285 8.46 -11.17 -11.96
N VAL A 286 9.59 -10.48 -11.87
CA VAL A 286 9.71 -9.22 -11.13
C VAL A 286 10.08 -8.12 -12.11
N LEU A 287 9.26 -7.07 -12.15
CA LEU A 287 9.41 -5.93 -13.05
C LEU A 287 9.74 -4.69 -12.23
N CYS A 288 10.88 -4.07 -12.50
CA CYS A 288 11.26 -2.79 -11.90
C CYS A 288 11.02 -1.66 -12.91
N PHE A 289 10.05 -0.78 -12.64
CA PHE A 289 9.93 0.48 -13.36
C PHE A 289 10.78 1.53 -12.63
N SER A 290 11.88 1.92 -13.24
CA SER A 290 12.82 2.90 -12.69
C SER A 290 12.95 4.13 -13.60
N GLY A 291 13.37 5.24 -13.00
CA GLY A 291 13.76 6.46 -13.71
C GLY A 291 15.28 6.56 -13.76
N ASP A 292 15.81 7.21 -14.79
CA ASP A 292 17.24 7.39 -15.02
C ASP A 292 18.00 7.89 -13.78
N GLY A 293 17.53 8.95 -13.14
CA GLY A 293 18.19 9.49 -11.94
C GLY A 293 18.20 8.52 -10.75
N SER A 294 17.14 7.73 -10.57
CA SER A 294 17.12 6.72 -9.49
C SER A 294 18.00 5.52 -9.81
N PHE A 295 18.04 5.12 -11.07
CA PHE A 295 18.86 4.00 -11.53
C PHE A 295 20.36 4.33 -11.47
N ASP A 296 20.75 5.56 -11.79
CA ASP A 296 22.14 6.01 -11.67
C ASP A 296 22.63 6.03 -10.22
N ASP A 297 21.78 6.41 -9.25
CA ASP A 297 22.08 6.33 -7.82
C ASP A 297 22.34 4.87 -7.38
N GLU A 298 21.56 3.91 -7.90
CA GLU A 298 21.75 2.48 -7.64
C GLU A 298 23.05 1.96 -8.24
N TYR A 299 23.35 2.33 -9.49
CA TYR A 299 24.54 1.88 -10.21
C TYR A 299 25.84 2.41 -9.59
N SER A 300 25.80 3.60 -9.00
CA SER A 300 26.92 4.17 -8.24
C SER A 300 27.19 3.42 -6.92
N GLY A 301 26.19 2.72 -6.38
CA GLY A 301 26.32 1.81 -5.25
C GLY A 301 26.65 0.36 -5.64
N ASP A 302 26.64 0.05 -6.94
CA ASP A 302 26.77 -1.31 -7.47
C ASP A 302 28.26 -1.74 -7.55
N GLY A 303 28.87 -1.86 -6.37
CA GLY A 303 30.11 -2.64 -6.18
C GLY A 303 29.93 -4.15 -6.43
N TYR A 304 28.75 -4.61 -6.86
CA TYR A 304 28.44 -6.03 -6.98
C TYR A 304 28.76 -6.68 -8.33
N ARG A 305 29.08 -5.93 -9.41
CA ARG A 305 29.65 -6.52 -10.64
C ARG A 305 30.53 -5.57 -11.46
N GLN A 306 31.82 -5.49 -11.11
CA GLN A 306 32.91 -5.59 -12.10
C GLN A 306 34.14 -6.24 -11.45
N ARG A 307 34.21 -7.58 -11.43
CA ARG A 307 35.52 -8.22 -11.60
C ARG A 307 35.93 -8.00 -13.05
N LYS A 308 36.57 -6.86 -13.34
CA LYS A 308 37.43 -6.78 -14.52
C LYS A 308 38.48 -7.89 -14.36
N PRO A 309 38.78 -8.70 -15.39
CA PRO A 309 39.99 -9.49 -15.35
C PRO A 309 41.14 -8.51 -15.18
N VAL A 310 41.89 -8.67 -14.09
CA VAL A 310 43.16 -7.99 -13.89
C VAL A 310 44.04 -8.46 -15.04
N GLY A 311 44.16 -7.64 -16.08
CA GLY A 311 45.24 -7.76 -17.03
C GLY A 311 46.52 -7.50 -16.25
N CYS A 312 47.39 -8.50 -16.16
CA CYS A 312 48.77 -8.30 -15.78
C CYS A 312 49.41 -7.40 -16.83
N GLU A 313 49.39 -6.09 -16.60
CA GLU A 313 50.32 -5.17 -17.26
C GLU A 313 51.62 -5.20 -16.47
N ASN A 314 52.64 -5.75 -17.11
CA ASN A 314 54.02 -5.70 -16.66
C ASN A 314 54.42 -4.22 -16.50
N TYR A 315 54.86 -3.84 -15.31
CA TYR A 315 55.71 -2.67 -15.15
C TYR A 315 57.06 -2.99 -15.78
N PRO A 316 57.62 -2.14 -16.66
CA PRO A 316 59.04 -2.18 -16.96
C PRO A 316 59.81 -1.62 -15.76
N ASP A 317 60.80 -2.38 -15.30
CA ASP A 317 61.83 -1.92 -14.39
C ASP A 317 62.62 -0.77 -15.04
N GLU A 318 62.48 0.45 -14.51
CA GLU A 318 63.53 1.49 -14.43
C GLU A 318 63.31 2.36 -13.18
#